data_AF-A2ADS1-F1
#
_entry.id   AF-A2ADS1-F1
#
_cell.length_a   1.000
_cell.length_b   1.000
_cell.length_c   1.000
_cell.angle_alpha   90.00
_cell.angle_beta   90.00
_cell.angle_gamma   90.00
#
_symmetry.space_group_name_H-M   'P 1'
#
loop_
_entity.id
_entity.type
_entity.pdbx_description
1 polymer ?
#
loop_
_entity_poly.entity_id
_entity_poly.type
_entity_poly.pdbx_seq_one_letter_code
_entity_poly.pdbx_strand_id
1 'polypeptide(L)'
;MTHPGLLLATECRIAHPVVKCTYCRTEYQQESKTNTICKKCAQNVQLYGTPKPCQYCNIIAAFIGNKCQRCTNSEKKYGPPYSCEQCKQQCAFDRKDDRKKVDGKLLCWLCTLSYKRVLQKTKEQRKHL
;
A
#
# COMPACT_ATOMS: atom_id res chain seq x y z
N MET A 1 16.91 10.15 -48.20
CA MET A 1 16.94 8.70 -48.52
C MET A 1 18.06 8.11 -47.66
N THR A 2 17.93 7.19 -46.72
CA THR A 2 16.85 6.32 -46.20
C THR A 2 17.40 5.80 -44.87
N HIS A 3 16.69 6.02 -43.77
CA HIS A 3 16.93 5.30 -42.50
C HIS A 3 16.55 3.82 -42.71
N PRO A 4 17.39 2.84 -42.35
CA PRO A 4 16.94 1.47 -42.08
C PRO A 4 16.30 1.50 -40.67
N GLY A 5 14.98 1.35 -40.54
CA GLY A 5 14.31 0.05 -40.54
C GLY A 5 14.34 -0.50 -39.11
N LEU A 6 13.43 -0.06 -38.23
CA LEU A 6 12.18 -0.76 -37.88
C LEU A 6 12.42 -2.22 -37.43
N LEU A 7 11.77 -2.57 -36.31
CA LEU A 7 11.56 -3.92 -35.74
C LEU A 7 12.47 -4.28 -34.55
N LEU A 8 12.33 -3.55 -33.43
CA LEU A 8 12.46 -4.19 -32.12
C LEU A 8 11.14 -4.06 -31.37
N ALA A 9 10.32 -5.08 -31.62
CA ALA A 9 9.45 -5.69 -30.63
C ALA A 9 8.37 -4.79 -30.02
N THR A 10 7.34 -4.57 -30.84
CA THR A 10 5.93 -4.75 -30.47
C THR A 10 5.70 -6.15 -29.87
N GLU A 11 6.44 -6.56 -28.83
CA GLU A 11 6.22 -7.83 -28.13
C GLU A 11 5.49 -7.56 -26.82
N CYS A 12 4.23 -7.99 -26.79
CA CYS A 12 3.45 -8.26 -25.59
C CYS A 12 3.49 -7.19 -24.50
N ARG A 13 2.67 -6.16 -24.74
CA ARG A 13 1.90 -5.43 -23.73
C ARG A 13 1.05 -6.40 -22.88
N ILE A 14 1.68 -7.21 -22.03
CA ILE A 14 1.00 -7.78 -20.87
C ILE A 14 1.26 -6.78 -19.75
N ALA A 15 0.37 -5.80 -19.62
CA ALA A 15 0.29 -5.05 -18.37
C ALA A 15 -0.01 -6.09 -17.29
N HIS A 16 1.02 -6.52 -16.57
CA HIS A 16 0.88 -7.44 -15.46
C HIS A 16 -0.19 -6.91 -14.47
N PRO A 17 -0.87 -7.79 -13.73
CA PRO A 17 -1.90 -7.32 -12.81
C PRO A 17 -1.29 -6.43 -11.72
N VAL A 18 -2.03 -5.40 -11.32
CA VAL A 18 -1.76 -4.66 -10.09
C VAL A 18 -2.19 -5.55 -8.92
N VAL A 19 -1.24 -5.97 -8.11
CA VAL A 19 -1.45 -6.87 -6.96
C VAL A 19 -1.04 -6.20 -5.66
N LYS A 20 -1.46 -6.76 -4.52
CA LYS A 20 -1.07 -6.26 -3.19
C LYS A 20 0.11 -7.05 -2.66
N CYS A 21 1.13 -6.34 -2.19
CA CYS A 21 2.28 -6.97 -1.53
C CYS A 21 1.82 -7.73 -0.28
N THR A 22 2.24 -8.99 -0.13
CA THR A 22 1.90 -9.85 1.02
C THR A 22 2.30 -9.20 2.35
N TYR A 23 3.47 -8.54 2.39
CA TYR A 23 3.95 -7.86 3.59
C TYR A 23 3.30 -6.48 3.77
N CYS A 24 3.63 -5.48 2.96
CA CYS A 24 3.21 -4.09 3.24
C CYS A 24 1.79 -3.74 2.78
N ARG A 25 1.09 -4.65 2.08
CA ARG A 25 -0.26 -4.49 1.51
C ARG A 25 -0.42 -3.33 0.51
N THR A 26 0.69 -2.69 0.12
CA THR A 26 0.72 -1.68 -0.95
C THR A 26 0.48 -2.36 -2.28
N GLU A 27 -0.29 -1.71 -3.16
CA GLU A 27 -0.47 -2.15 -4.54
C GLU A 27 0.79 -1.86 -5.36
N TYR A 28 1.17 -2.80 -6.22
CA TYR A 28 2.31 -2.66 -7.12
C TYR A 28 2.06 -3.44 -8.41
N GLN A 29 2.70 -2.99 -9.48
CA GLN A 29 2.73 -3.70 -10.75
C GLN A 29 3.58 -4.96 -10.58
N GLN A 30 2.99 -6.13 -10.77
CA GLN A 30 3.72 -7.39 -10.70
C GLN A 30 4.69 -7.48 -11.89
N GLU A 31 5.91 -8.00 -11.70
CA GLU A 31 6.87 -8.19 -12.81
C GLU A 31 6.99 -9.66 -13.23
N SER A 32 6.61 -10.59 -12.35
CA SER A 32 6.57 -12.02 -12.63
C SER A 32 5.44 -12.67 -11.84
N LYS A 33 4.80 -13.71 -12.38
CA LYS A 33 3.66 -14.39 -11.75
C LYS A 33 3.98 -14.96 -10.35
N THR A 34 5.25 -15.21 -10.04
CA THR A 34 5.71 -15.80 -8.78
C THR A 34 5.95 -14.78 -7.67
N ASN A 35 6.17 -13.51 -8.01
CA ASN A 35 6.51 -12.48 -7.02
C ASN A 35 5.26 -11.91 -6.34
N THR A 36 5.04 -12.28 -5.08
CA THR A 36 3.91 -11.80 -4.24
C THR A 36 4.28 -10.64 -3.30
N ILE A 37 5.55 -10.21 -3.33
CA ILE A 37 6.08 -9.10 -2.54
C ILE A 37 6.59 -7.99 -3.45
N CYS A 38 6.42 -6.73 -3.04
CA CYS A 38 6.95 -5.60 -3.80
C CYS A 38 8.48 -5.49 -3.68
N LYS A 39 9.15 -4.84 -4.63
CA LYS A 39 10.62 -4.67 -4.67
C LYS A 39 11.21 -4.20 -3.34
N LYS A 40 10.58 -3.22 -2.70
CA LYS A 40 11.02 -2.70 -1.40
C LYS A 40 10.99 -3.77 -0.30
N CYS A 41 9.93 -4.58 -0.25
CA CYS A 41 9.85 -5.66 0.72
C CYS A 41 10.82 -6.80 0.38
N ALA A 42 11.04 -7.10 -0.90
CA ALA A 42 12.05 -8.07 -1.32
C ALA A 42 13.45 -7.67 -0.88
N GLN A 43 13.86 -6.43 -1.11
CA GLN A 43 15.13 -5.87 -0.63
C GLN A 43 15.24 -5.95 0.89
N ASN A 44 14.18 -5.58 1.62
CA ASN A 44 14.20 -5.66 3.08
C ASN A 44 14.31 -7.11 3.59
N VAL A 45 13.72 -8.09 2.91
CA VAL A 45 13.91 -9.51 3.27
C VAL A 45 15.37 -9.93 3.06
N GLN A 46 16.00 -9.50 1.97
CA GLN A 46 17.41 -9.80 1.70
C GLN A 46 18.34 -9.18 2.75
N LEU A 47 18.04 -7.96 3.21
CA LEU A 47 18.88 -7.23 4.16
C LEU A 47 18.62 -7.59 5.64
N TYR A 48 17.37 -7.86 6.01
CA TYR A 48 16.95 -7.97 7.41
C TYR A 48 16.23 -9.28 7.74
N GLY A 49 15.99 -10.14 6.74
CA GLY A 49 15.25 -11.39 6.91
C GLY A 49 13.74 -11.22 7.01
N THR A 50 13.08 -12.26 7.52
CA THR A 50 11.62 -12.32 7.64
C THR A 50 11.10 -11.28 8.64
N PRO A 51 10.14 -10.42 8.25
CA PRO A 51 9.63 -9.37 9.13
C PRO A 51 8.77 -9.91 10.27
N LYS A 52 8.68 -9.15 11.35
CA LYS A 52 7.77 -9.39 12.48
C LYS A 52 6.45 -8.63 12.30
N PRO A 53 5.38 -9.01 13.03
CA PRO A 53 4.17 -8.19 13.16
C PRO A 53 4.51 -6.79 13.71
N CYS A 54 3.96 -5.76 13.08
CA CYS A 54 4.08 -4.39 13.56
C CYS A 54 3.30 -4.20 14.87
N GLN A 55 3.94 -3.64 15.89
CA GLN A 55 3.34 -3.33 17.20
C GLN A 55 2.03 -2.53 17.11
N TYR A 56 1.88 -1.68 16.07
CA TYR A 56 0.72 -0.79 15.93
C TYR A 56 -0.37 -1.36 15.04
N CYS A 57 -0.02 -1.86 13.86
CA CYS A 57 -1.00 -2.25 12.84
C CYS A 57 -1.08 -3.76 12.59
N ASN A 58 -0.31 -4.57 13.34
CA ASN A 58 -0.19 -6.03 13.22
C ASN A 58 0.18 -6.58 11.83
N ILE A 59 0.43 -5.70 10.85
CA ILE A 59 0.96 -6.11 9.55
C ILE A 59 2.36 -6.70 9.76
N ILE A 60 2.61 -7.89 9.22
CA ILE A 60 3.91 -8.55 9.19
C ILE A 60 4.83 -7.80 8.21
N ALA A 61 5.38 -6.68 8.66
CA ALA A 61 6.22 -5.78 7.87
C ALA A 61 7.18 -4.95 8.74
N ALA A 62 7.38 -5.34 10.00
CA ALA A 62 8.44 -4.79 10.84
C ALA A 62 9.76 -5.51 10.53
N PHE A 63 10.47 -5.01 9.52
CA PHE A 63 11.77 -5.54 9.10
C PHE A 63 12.89 -5.09 10.05
N ILE A 64 12.74 -3.91 10.66
CA ILE A 64 13.71 -3.34 11.60
C ILE A 64 12.95 -2.92 12.86
N GLY A 65 13.41 -3.37 14.03
CA GLY A 65 12.73 -3.12 15.30
C GLY A 65 11.36 -3.82 15.39
N ASN A 66 10.36 -3.11 15.94
CA ASN A 66 9.03 -3.65 16.22
C ASN A 66 7.89 -2.93 15.47
N LYS A 67 8.20 -1.92 14.65
CA LYS A 67 7.22 -1.15 13.87
C LYS A 67 7.47 -1.30 12.39
N CYS A 68 6.42 -1.41 11.59
CA CYS A 68 6.58 -1.34 10.13
C CYS A 68 6.99 0.08 9.72
N GLN A 69 7.71 0.21 8.60
CA GLN A 69 8.21 1.50 8.12
C GLN A 69 7.12 2.57 8.03
N ARG A 70 5.88 2.17 7.67
CA ARG A 70 4.76 3.11 7.56
C ARG A 70 4.41 3.71 8.93
N CYS A 71 4.25 2.87 9.95
CA CYS A 71 3.96 3.32 11.31
C CYS A 71 5.09 4.17 11.86
N THR A 72 6.35 3.75 11.68
CA THR A 72 7.53 4.52 12.09
C THR A 72 7.56 5.91 11.45
N ASN A 73 7.33 6.00 10.13
CA ASN A 73 7.34 7.28 9.42
C ASN A 73 6.16 8.17 9.81
N SER A 74 4.97 7.59 9.99
CA SER A 74 3.78 8.33 10.40
C SER A 74 3.94 8.87 11.82
N GLU A 75 4.48 8.09 12.73
CA GLU A 75 4.72 8.52 14.11
C GLU A 75 5.73 9.66 14.18
N LYS A 76 6.86 9.53 13.46
CA LYS A 76 7.86 10.60 13.38
C LYS A 76 7.27 11.91 12.83
N LYS A 77 6.29 11.83 11.91
CA LYS A 77 5.72 12.99 11.24
C LYS A 77 4.51 13.60 11.98
N TYR A 78 3.67 12.77 12.58
CA TYR A 78 2.36 13.16 13.09
C TYR A 78 2.22 12.99 14.62
N GLY A 79 3.21 12.39 15.27
CA GLY A 79 3.15 12.05 16.69
C GLY A 79 2.59 10.65 16.95
N PRO A 80 2.29 10.32 18.22
CA PRO A 80 1.86 8.98 18.61
C PRO A 80 0.59 8.53 17.88
N PRO A 81 0.39 7.21 17.70
CA PRO A 81 -0.81 6.70 17.07
C PRO A 81 -2.04 6.83 18.00
N TYR A 82 -3.21 6.85 17.36
CA TYR A 82 -4.53 6.76 17.98
C TYR A 82 -5.23 5.46 17.56
N SER A 83 -6.31 5.13 18.26
CA SER A 83 -7.20 4.03 17.88
C SER A 83 -7.91 4.32 16.58
N CYS A 84 -7.78 3.42 15.60
CA CYS A 84 -8.53 3.47 14.36
C CYS A 84 -10.01 3.23 14.63
N GLU A 85 -10.89 4.13 14.18
CA GLU A 85 -12.32 4.00 14.46
C GLU A 85 -12.96 2.76 13.83
N GLN A 86 -12.35 2.18 12.78
CA GLN A 86 -12.87 1.00 12.08
C GLN A 86 -12.29 -0.33 12.60
N CYS A 87 -10.96 -0.44 12.75
CA CYS A 87 -10.32 -1.71 13.18
C CYS A 87 -9.88 -1.72 14.64
N LYS A 88 -10.04 -0.60 15.37
CA LYS A 88 -9.69 -0.40 16.78
C LYS A 88 -8.21 -0.59 17.15
N GLN A 89 -7.33 -0.79 16.15
CA GLN A 89 -5.89 -0.87 16.36
C GLN A 89 -5.28 0.53 16.59
N GLN A 90 -4.23 0.59 17.41
CA GLN A 90 -3.43 1.80 17.70
C GLN A 90 -2.51 2.14 16.52
N CYS A 91 -3.08 2.47 15.36
CA CYS A 91 -2.33 2.76 14.13
C CYS A 91 -2.98 3.82 13.22
N ALA A 92 -3.94 4.58 13.74
CA ALA A 92 -4.40 5.79 13.09
C ALA A 92 -3.52 6.97 13.50
N PHE A 93 -3.30 7.91 12.61
CA PHE A 93 -2.44 9.08 12.87
C PHE A 93 -3.19 10.32 12.43
N ASP A 94 -3.30 11.31 13.32
CA ASP A 94 -3.97 12.56 12.99
C ASP A 94 -3.06 13.40 12.07
N ARG A 95 -3.50 13.57 10.83
CA ARG A 95 -2.76 14.31 9.80
C ARG A 95 -3.02 15.82 9.87
N LYS A 96 -3.82 16.28 10.84
CA LYS A 96 -4.27 17.68 11.02
C LYS A 96 -4.87 18.30 9.75
N ASP A 97 -5.43 17.45 8.90
CA ASP A 97 -6.04 17.85 7.64
C ASP A 97 -7.41 17.18 7.56
N ASP A 98 -8.44 17.92 7.98
CA ASP A 98 -9.82 17.42 8.02
C ASP A 98 -10.34 17.03 6.63
N ARG A 99 -9.80 17.63 5.55
CA ARG A 99 -10.13 17.23 4.16
C ARG A 99 -9.66 15.82 3.83
N LYS A 100 -8.76 15.25 4.63
CA LYS A 100 -8.26 13.87 4.48
C LYS A 100 -8.96 12.89 5.42
N LYS A 101 -9.81 13.38 6.35
CA LYS A 101 -10.69 12.50 7.14
C LYS A 101 -11.72 11.92 6.20
N VAL A 102 -11.92 10.62 6.35
CA VAL A 102 -12.85 9.86 5.54
C VAL A 102 -14.14 9.83 6.34
N ASP A 103 -15.17 10.54 5.89
CA ASP A 103 -16.46 10.60 6.60
C ASP A 103 -16.32 11.13 8.04
N GLY A 104 -15.42 12.09 8.26
CA GLY A 104 -15.11 12.62 9.59
C GLY A 104 -14.33 11.68 10.51
N LYS A 105 -14.11 10.42 10.11
CA LYS A 105 -13.48 9.38 10.95
C LYS A 105 -11.96 9.37 10.83
N LEU A 106 -11.31 9.14 11.96
CA LEU A 106 -9.88 8.87 12.09
C LEU A 106 -9.60 7.39 11.84
N LEU A 107 -9.23 7.09 10.59
CA LEU A 107 -8.93 5.74 10.14
C LEU A 107 -7.43 5.50 10.01
N CYS A 108 -6.99 4.28 10.29
CA CYS A 108 -5.64 3.86 9.91
C CYS A 108 -5.48 3.83 8.39
N TRP A 109 -4.24 3.74 7.93
CA TRP A 109 -3.94 3.72 6.51
C TRP A 109 -4.66 2.61 5.74
N LEU A 110 -4.72 1.39 6.30
CA LEU A 110 -5.38 0.26 5.63
C LEU A 110 -6.90 0.46 5.52
N CYS A 111 -7.54 0.90 6.60
CA CYS A 111 -8.98 1.21 6.61
C CYS A 111 -9.29 2.35 5.63
N THR A 112 -8.44 3.39 5.59
CA THR A 112 -8.55 4.48 4.61
C THR A 112 -8.48 3.96 3.17
N LEU A 113 -7.52 3.09 2.85
CA LEU A 113 -7.42 2.49 1.51
C LEU A 113 -8.64 1.62 1.19
N SER A 114 -9.10 0.80 2.14
CA SER A 114 -10.26 -0.06 1.95
C SER A 114 -11.52 0.75 1.65
N TYR A 115 -11.76 1.80 2.44
CA TYR A 115 -12.90 2.67 2.26
C TYR A 115 -12.88 3.41 0.91
N LYS A 116 -11.72 3.96 0.51
CA LYS A 116 -11.58 4.63 -0.80
C LYS A 116 -11.90 3.69 -1.96
N ARG A 117 -11.47 2.43 -1.91
CA ARG A 117 -11.81 1.43 -2.94
C ARG A 117 -13.32 1.17 -3.01
N VAL A 118 -13.99 1.06 -1.87
CA VAL A 118 -15.46 0.88 -1.83
C VAL A 118 -16.16 2.09 -2.44
N LEU A 119 -15.74 3.31 -2.07
CA LEU A 119 -16.32 4.54 -2.65
C LEU A 119 -16.15 4.62 -4.17
N GLN A 120 -15.00 4.22 -4.71
CA GLN A 120 -14.78 4.22 -6.16
C GLN A 120 -15.73 3.24 -6.86
N LYS A 121 -15.86 2.02 -6.35
CA LYS A 121 -16.79 1.02 -6.89
C LYS A 121 -18.25 1.51 -6.89
N THR A 122 -18.70 2.12 -5.80
CA THR A 122 -20.06 2.68 -5.72
C THR A 122 -20.27 3.83 -6.71
N LYS A 123 -19.25 4.67 -6.93
CA LYS A 123 -19.32 5.75 -7.94
C LYS A 123 -19.38 5.21 -9.36
N GLU A 124 -18.59 4.18 -9.68
CA GLU A 124 -18.61 3.52 -10.99
C GLU A 124 -19.96 2.84 -11.25
N GLN A 125 -20.50 2.11 -10.27
CA GLN A 125 -21.83 1.49 -10.39
C GLN A 125 -22.94 2.52 -10.68
N ARG A 126 -22.89 3.69 -10.03
CA ARG A 126 -23.87 4.77 -10.27
C ARG A 126 -23.73 5.46 -11.63
N LYS A 127 -22.61 5.29 -12.35
CA LYS A 127 -22.45 5.81 -13.72
C LYS A 127 -23.03 4.88 -14.78
N HIS A 128 -23.31 3.63 -14.42
CA HIS A 128 -23.87 2.61 -15.30
C HIS A 128 -25.38 2.39 -15.07
N LEU A 129 -25.99 3.17 -14.18
CA LEU A 129 -27.43 3.31 -13.95
C LEU A 129 -27.89 4.63 -14.55
#